data_AF-A7SWR2-F1
#
_entry.id   AF-A7SWR2-F1
#
_cell.length_a   1.000
_cell.length_b   1.000
_cell.length_c   1.000
_cell.angle_alpha   90.00
_cell.angle_beta   90.00
_cell.angle_gamma   90.00
#
_symmetry.space_group_name_H-M   'P 1'
#
loop_
_entity.id
_entity.type
_entity.pdbx_description
1 polymer ?
#
loop_
_entity_poly.entity_id
_entity_poly.type
_entity_poly.pdbx_seq_one_letter_code
_entity_poly.pdbx_strand_id
1 'polypeptide(L)' 'NCVDKHPSCGYWRRTGECSRNPRYMKVYCNKSCGLCGGGIYCQDSHRSCSSWAGMGECRRNPAYMLANCRKSCKQCW' A
#
# COMPACT_ATOMS: atom_id res chain seq x y z
N ASN A 1 -11.12 8.59 -5.74
CA ASN A 1 -11.11 7.38 -6.59
C ASN A 1 -9.69 7.15 -7.07
N CYS A 2 -9.10 5.97 -6.79
CA CYS A 2 -7.71 5.71 -7.14
C CYS A 2 -7.62 4.87 -8.41
N VAL A 3 -7.36 5.55 -9.51
CA VAL A 3 -7.43 5.01 -10.86
C VAL A 3 -6.30 5.58 -11.70
N ASP A 4 -5.77 4.77 -12.59
CA ASP A 4 -4.87 5.26 -13.62
C ASP A 4 -5.64 6.20 -14.56
N LYS A 5 -5.04 7.36 -14.82
CA LYS A 5 -5.56 8.41 -15.69
C LYS A 5 -4.99 8.32 -17.11
N HIS A 6 -4.08 7.37 -17.36
CA HIS A 6 -3.45 7.18 -18.65
C HIS A 6 -3.48 5.70 -19.09
N PRO A 7 -3.86 5.39 -20.34
CA PRO A 7 -3.97 4.00 -20.81
C PRO A 7 -2.64 3.24 -20.77
N SER A 8 -1.51 3.93 -20.93
CA SER A 8 -0.17 3.32 -20.92
C SER A 8 0.41 3.04 -19.52
N CYS A 9 -0.30 3.34 -18.44
CA CYS A 9 0.21 3.16 -17.08
C CYS A 9 0.68 1.71 -16.80
N GLY A 10 -0.01 0.71 -17.35
CA GLY A 10 0.41 -0.69 -17.23
C GLY A 10 1.72 -1.01 -17.96
N TYR A 11 1.97 -0.40 -19.12
CA TYR A 11 3.23 -0.52 -19.85
C TYR A 11 4.37 0.16 -19.09
N TRP A 12 4.15 1.41 -18.67
CA TRP A 12 5.13 2.21 -17.93
C TRP A 12 5.51 1.60 -16.58
N ARG A 13 4.56 0.96 -15.89
CA ARG A 13 4.86 0.14 -14.71
C ARG A 13 5.87 -0.95 -15.04
N ARG A 14 5.66 -1.70 -16.12
CA ARG A 14 6.55 -2.82 -16.52
C ARG A 14 7.94 -2.35 -16.95
N THR A 15 8.06 -1.16 -17.51
CA THR A 15 9.34 -0.57 -17.91
C THR A 15 10.05 0.19 -16.79
N GLY A 16 9.47 0.23 -15.58
CA GLY A 16 10.10 0.83 -14.39
C GLY A 16 9.90 2.33 -14.25
N GLU A 17 8.91 2.93 -14.91
CA GLU A 17 8.64 4.38 -14.84
C GLU A 17 8.24 4.84 -13.44
N CYS A 18 7.66 3.96 -12.62
CA CYS A 18 7.33 4.30 -11.23
C CYS A 18 8.58 4.76 -10.44
N SER A 19 9.77 4.28 -10.83
CA SER A 19 11.05 4.66 -10.24
C SER A 19 11.80 5.72 -11.08
N ARG A 20 11.74 5.62 -12.41
CA ARG A 20 12.45 6.54 -13.34
C ARG A 20 11.77 7.90 -13.48
N ASN A 21 10.44 7.92 -13.46
CA ASN A 21 9.61 9.12 -13.59
C ASN A 21 8.52 9.17 -12.49
N PRO A 22 8.92 9.21 -11.21
CA PRO A 22 8.00 9.06 -10.09
C PRO A 22 7.00 10.22 -10.00
N ARG A 23 7.37 11.44 -10.40
CA ARG A 23 6.46 12.60 -10.35
C ARG A 23 5.26 12.42 -11.27
N TYR A 24 5.51 12.06 -12.53
CA TYR A 24 4.43 11.84 -13.49
C TYR A 24 3.58 10.63 -13.12
N MET A 25 4.26 9.52 -12.80
CA MET A 25 3.60 8.26 -12.49
C MET A 25 2.75 8.34 -11.21
N LYS A 26 3.15 9.13 -10.21
CA LYS A 26 2.34 9.36 -9.00
C LYS A 26 1.01 10.07 -9.29
N VAL A 27 0.97 10.96 -10.29
CA VAL A 27 -0.21 11.77 -10.62
C VAL A 27 -1.15 11.05 -11.57
N TYR A 28 -0.59 10.35 -12.57
CA TYR A 28 -1.34 9.75 -13.66
C TYR A 28 -1.47 8.24 -13.55
N CYS A 29 -0.57 7.57 -12.83
CA CYS A 29 -0.49 6.11 -12.78
C CYS A 29 -0.44 5.58 -11.34
N ASN A 30 -1.23 6.20 -10.46
CA ASN A 30 -1.24 5.87 -9.04
C ASN A 30 -1.67 4.42 -8.77
N LYS A 31 -2.56 3.84 -9.58
CA LYS A 31 -2.97 2.43 -9.45
C LYS A 31 -1.88 1.51 -9.94
N SER A 32 -1.38 1.76 -11.14
CA SER A 32 -0.29 0.97 -11.72
C SER A 32 0.97 0.99 -10.86
N CYS A 33 1.29 2.11 -10.20
CA CYS A 33 2.43 2.18 -9.29
C CYS A 33 2.15 1.70 -7.85
N GLY A 34 1.00 1.08 -7.59
CA GLY A 34 0.68 0.54 -6.27
C GLY A 34 0.50 1.62 -5.18
N LEU A 35 0.16 2.84 -5.59
CA LEU A 35 -0.07 3.96 -4.68
C LEU A 35 -1.52 4.00 -4.19
N CYS A 36 -2.38 3.14 -4.72
CA CYS A 36 -3.82 3.17 -4.46
C CYS A 36 -4.29 2.63 -3.12
N GLY A 37 -3.49 1.84 -2.42
CA GLY A 37 -3.75 1.51 -1.02
C GLY A 37 -2.53 1.79 -0.18
N GLY A 38 -2.15 3.07 -0.14
CA GLY A 38 -1.17 3.56 0.82
C GLY A 38 0.12 2.75 0.83
N GLY A 39 0.61 2.21 -0.29
CA GLY A 39 1.82 1.38 -0.35
C GLY A 39 3.10 2.10 0.09
N ILE A 40 3.06 3.43 0.21
CA ILE A 40 4.11 4.23 0.86
C ILE A 40 3.93 4.29 2.40
N TYR A 41 2.71 4.07 2.89
CA TYR A 41 2.31 4.13 4.30
C TYR A 41 1.79 2.79 4.86
N CYS A 42 1.87 1.69 4.11
CA CYS A 42 1.41 0.38 4.54
C CYS A 42 2.56 -0.33 5.26
N GLN A 43 2.80 0.19 6.44
CA GLN A 43 3.82 -0.24 7.36
C GLN A 43 3.17 -0.48 8.72
N ASP A 44 3.87 -1.24 9.53
CA ASP A 44 3.54 -1.34 10.94
C ASP A 44 4.18 -0.15 11.66
N SER A 45 3.42 0.56 12.47
CA SER A 45 3.89 1.67 13.31
C SER A 45 4.40 1.18 14.68
N HIS A 46 4.29 -0.11 14.97
CA HIS A 46 4.73 -0.69 16.24
C HIS A 46 5.52 -1.99 16.05
N ARG A 47 6.63 -2.12 16.78
CA ARG A 47 7.53 -3.30 16.72
C ARG A 47 6.84 -4.63 17.02
N SER A 48 5.80 -4.61 17.86
CA SER A 48 5.04 -5.80 18.27
C SER A 48 3.89 -6.16 17.33
N CYS A 49 3.64 -5.40 16.25
CA CYS A 49 2.53 -5.66 15.32
C CYS A 49 2.51 -7.10 14.81
N SER A 50 3.68 -7.67 14.48
CA SER A 50 3.77 -9.07 14.03
C SER A 50 3.34 -10.06 15.11
N SER A 51 3.77 -9.83 16.35
CA SER A 51 3.42 -10.68 17.50
C SER A 51 1.92 -10.59 17.82
N TRP A 52 1.36 -9.39 17.82
CA TRP A 52 -0.07 -9.15 18.05
C TRP A 52 -0.92 -9.76 16.94
N ALA A 53 -0.51 -9.63 15.67
CA ALA A 53 -1.17 -10.30 14.56
C ALA A 53 -1.16 -11.83 14.73
N GLY A 54 -0.04 -12.41 15.17
CA GLY A 54 0.07 -13.83 15.49
C GLY A 54 -0.85 -14.30 16.64
N MET A 55 -1.12 -13.42 17.62
CA MET A 55 -2.09 -13.68 18.69
C MET A 55 -3.56 -13.44 18.27
N GLY A 56 -3.80 -13.02 17.03
CA GLY A 56 -5.14 -12.81 16.48
C GLY A 56 -5.73 -11.43 16.74
N GLU A 57 -4.91 -10.44 17.14
CA GLU A 57 -5.38 -9.07 17.42
C GLU A 57 -6.00 -8.38 16.20
N CYS A 58 -5.63 -8.78 14.98
CA CYS A 58 -6.28 -8.26 13.77
C CYS A 58 -7.80 -8.52 13.74
N ARG A 59 -8.28 -9.55 14.48
CA ARG A 59 -9.71 -9.86 14.65
C ARG A 59 -10.26 -9.38 16.00
N ARG A 60 -9.47 -9.49 17.07
CA ARG A 60 -9.91 -9.13 18.44
C ARG A 60 -9.89 -7.61 18.68
N ASN A 61 -8.95 -6.91 18.08
CA ASN A 61 -8.77 -5.46 18.16
C ASN A 61 -8.51 -4.82 16.78
N PRO A 62 -9.47 -4.94 15.85
CA PRO A 62 -9.27 -4.51 14.46
C PRO A 62 -9.08 -2.99 14.35
N ALA A 63 -9.74 -2.18 15.20
CA ALA A 63 -9.61 -0.73 15.12
C ALA A 63 -8.16 -0.27 15.33
N TYR A 64 -7.51 -0.75 16.40
CA TYR A 64 -6.11 -0.42 16.67
C TYR A 64 -5.17 -1.04 15.63
N MET A 65 -5.40 -2.31 15.30
CA MET A 65 -4.51 -3.05 14.40
C MET A 65 -4.60 -2.57 12.94
N LEU A 66 -5.75 -2.09 12.47
CA LEU A 66 -5.88 -1.50 11.13
C LEU A 66 -5.41 -0.04 11.09
N ALA A 67 -5.29 0.65 12.22
CA ALA A 67 -4.64 1.95 12.26
C ALA A 67 -3.11 1.81 12.25
N ASN A 68 -2.58 0.85 13.03
CA ASN A 68 -1.16 0.78 13.37
C ASN A 68 -0.40 -0.40 12.76
N CYS A 69 -1.09 -1.48 12.41
CA CYS A 69 -0.47 -2.76 12.06
C CYS A 69 -1.01 -3.33 10.74
N ARG A 70 -1.33 -2.46 9.77
CA ARG A 70 -1.96 -2.87 8.50
C ARG A 70 -1.15 -3.89 7.73
N LYS A 71 0.18 -3.77 7.76
CA LYS A 71 1.08 -4.72 7.10
C LYS A 71 1.00 -6.08 7.78
N SER A 72 1.16 -6.12 9.11
CA SER A 72 1.03 -7.36 9.87
C SER A 72 -0.35 -8.01 9.75
N CYS A 73 -1.42 -7.21 9.62
CA CYS A 73 -2.77 -7.71 9.38
C CYS A 73 -3.09 -8.06 7.93
N LYS A 74 -2.12 -7.96 7.01
CA LYS A 74 -2.29 -8.24 5.58
C LYS A 74 -3.37 -7.38 4.91
N GLN A 75 -3.49 -6.14 5.37
CA GLN A 75 -4.46 -5.15 4.88
C GLN A 75 -3.79 -4.05 4.05
N CYS A 76 -2.67 -4.38 3.42
CA CYS A 76 -2.05 -3.61 2.35
C CYS A 76 -2.57 -4.11 1.00
N TRP A 77 -3.14 -3.24 0.18
CA TRP A 77 -3.65 -3.54 -1.16
C TRP A 77 -3.35 -2.44 -2.18
#